data_AF-A0A496S9U2-F1
#
_entry.id   AF-A0A496S9U2-F1
#
_cell.length_a   1.000
_cell.length_b   1.000
_cell.length_c   1.000
_cell.angle_alpha   90.00
_cell.angle_beta   90.00
_cell.angle_gamma   90.00
#
_symmetry.space_group_name_H-M   'P 1'
#
loop_
_entity.id
_entity.type
_entity.pdbx_description
1 polymer ?
#
loop_
_entity_poly.entity_id
_entity_poly.type
_entity_poly.pdbx_seq_one_letter_code
_entity_poly.pdbx_strand_id
1 'polypeptide(L)'
;MRRRVFILGGLLSFCSYFTGFSQRIELSPILIERIRYLTIFLEEMKSNKLEGVPFSYCEKVVDYFSEIELRERNLFGVQQDLSIRGANFENNFVYLNGAKVNDPQTGHFSLQIPLTEFDLEKVTIDGSSLQVAFHLKKPQREGIQLKSSWGQHSLWEEAFSINFPLKEIKNRISFEHKISSGSKQDTDFKLHNLVYYALLNEEENNWEFLFGWQKKDFGADSFYSSFYPHQEEHTDQKFFQLKTEMGIHSFSFSNNLYFRHHRDKFVLNRHDPSFYTNFHTTYVWGDEFLFKIFSGLDFLTGIFKEKITSTRLGRHSRIKKELTFRFTPQLRSNLLSQLDLSLLHCQGYGLNHSFSSRWEYSIGDASKIGLSVHRLLRYPSFTELYYFSPVNRGNTSLEEEKIYSLEFSFSHKVEKNIFTKLSIFFRKHKDAIDWVKNNLSSPWEAKNLGKLEVEGGGFTLKINPWGEKLRSIRFSYTYLHSPKASYSYSKYVFDSLQHKFVSQWKLSLFGWNLNLLGKFNKPYRRNSYVLWDLKLEKNFFSNLKFFIEGTNIFNQNYYEMVEIKGNSRWYKIGVKVNF
;
A
#
# COMPACT_ATOMS: atom_id res chain seq x y z
N MET A 1 -24.70 41.04 -23.89
CA MET A 1 -24.86 39.68 -23.31
C MET A 1 -24.17 39.65 -21.95
N ARG A 2 -24.94 39.67 -20.86
CA ARG A 2 -24.50 39.56 -19.45
C ARG A 2 -24.69 38.12 -18.97
N ARG A 3 -23.73 37.60 -18.19
CA ARG A 3 -23.78 36.55 -17.11
C ARG A 3 -22.34 36.01 -16.98
N ARG A 4 -21.47 36.41 -16.03
CA ARG A 4 -21.42 36.19 -14.56
C ARG A 4 -21.78 34.77 -14.11
N VAL A 5 -20.83 34.10 -13.42
CA VAL A 5 -20.86 33.58 -12.02
C VAL A 5 -19.59 32.71 -11.80
N PHE A 6 -18.54 33.23 -11.13
CA PHE A 6 -18.16 33.04 -9.70
C PHE A 6 -17.67 31.63 -9.34
N ILE A 7 -16.39 31.52 -8.93
CA ILE A 7 -15.87 30.95 -7.66
C ILE A 7 -14.35 31.24 -7.65
N LEU A 8 -13.92 32.26 -6.91
CA LEU A 8 -12.53 32.47 -6.45
C LEU A 8 -12.56 33.64 -5.46
N GLY A 9 -13.04 33.36 -4.26
CA GLY A 9 -13.19 34.34 -3.17
C GLY A 9 -12.75 33.71 -1.86
N GLY A 10 -11.45 33.44 -1.73
CA GLY A 10 -10.88 32.87 -0.51
C GLY A 10 -9.39 33.15 -0.26
N LEU A 11 -8.67 33.83 -1.17
CA LEU A 11 -7.21 33.95 -1.09
C LEU A 11 -6.67 35.39 -1.03
N LEU A 12 -7.51 36.42 -0.95
CA LEU A 12 -7.06 37.82 -1.07
C LEU A 12 -7.10 38.67 0.21
N SER A 13 -7.30 38.09 1.39
CA SER A 13 -7.37 38.87 2.65
C SER A 13 -6.14 38.76 3.56
N PHE A 14 -5.00 38.25 3.09
CA PHE A 14 -3.80 38.09 3.95
C PHE A 14 -2.49 38.75 3.45
N CYS A 15 -2.52 39.51 2.35
CA CYS A 15 -1.28 40.09 1.76
C CYS A 15 -1.19 41.62 1.71
N SER A 16 -2.04 42.37 2.40
CA SER A 16 -2.05 43.85 2.31
C SER A 16 -1.44 44.59 3.51
N TYR A 17 -0.48 43.99 4.21
CA TYR A 17 0.35 44.69 5.19
C TYR A 17 1.78 44.17 5.14
N PHE A 18 2.60 44.68 4.22
CA PHE A 18 4.06 44.84 4.34
C PHE A 18 4.59 45.43 3.02
N THR A 19 4.56 46.75 2.89
CA THR A 19 5.31 47.49 1.86
C THR A 19 6.20 48.51 2.55
N GLY A 20 7.51 48.27 2.54
CA GLY A 20 8.49 49.24 3.01
C GLY A 20 9.90 48.68 3.07
N PHE A 21 10.79 49.26 2.25
CA PHE A 21 12.25 49.05 2.10
C PHE A 21 12.72 47.88 1.21
N SER A 22 13.00 48.21 -0.05
CA SER A 22 13.85 47.39 -0.93
C SER A 22 15.33 47.73 -0.71
N GLN A 23 16.09 46.78 -0.19
CA GLN A 23 17.52 46.67 -0.45
C GLN A 23 17.68 45.47 -1.40
N ARG A 24 18.27 45.70 -2.59
CA ARG A 24 18.65 44.60 -3.47
C ARG A 24 19.80 43.84 -2.82
N ILE A 25 19.48 42.73 -2.18
CA ILE A 25 20.46 41.71 -1.79
C ILE A 25 20.54 40.75 -2.97
N GLU A 26 21.65 40.75 -3.70
CA GLU A 26 21.98 39.68 -4.64
C GLU A 26 22.30 38.43 -3.82
N LEU A 27 21.31 37.54 -3.67
CA LEU A 27 21.52 36.20 -3.15
C LEU A 27 21.99 35.32 -4.32
N SER A 28 23.10 34.61 -4.11
CA SER A 28 23.56 33.57 -5.00
C SER A 28 22.44 32.54 -5.24
N PRO A 29 22.35 31.94 -6.44
CA PRO A 29 21.27 31.04 -6.79
C PRO A 29 21.22 29.87 -5.79
N ILE A 30 20.18 29.85 -4.97
CA ILE A 30 19.89 28.74 -4.06
C ILE A 30 19.40 27.61 -4.97
N LEU A 31 20.21 26.55 -5.07
CA LEU A 31 19.78 25.31 -5.70
C LEU A 31 18.56 24.80 -4.91
N ILE A 32 17.38 24.85 -5.52
CA ILE A 32 16.17 24.21 -4.97
C ILE A 32 16.42 22.70 -5.01
N GLU A 33 17.00 22.14 -3.96
CA GLU A 33 17.06 20.69 -3.78
C GLU A 33 15.62 20.17 -3.67
N ARG A 34 15.21 19.45 -4.72
CA ARG A 34 13.97 18.69 -4.82
C ARG A 34 13.61 18.01 -3.50
N ILE A 35 12.30 17.98 -3.21
CA ILE A 35 11.65 17.30 -2.09
C ILE A 35 12.35 15.97 -1.75
N ARG A 36 13.23 16.00 -0.75
CA ARG A 36 13.69 14.79 -0.08
C ARG A 36 12.72 14.54 1.07
N TYR A 37 11.74 13.67 0.84
CA TYR A 37 11.27 12.85 1.96
C TYR A 37 12.52 12.15 2.48
N LEU A 38 12.92 12.47 3.70
CA LEU A 38 14.01 11.79 4.37
C LEU A 38 13.63 10.31 4.40
N THR A 39 14.24 9.54 3.49
CA THR A 39 13.96 8.12 3.25
C THR A 39 14.74 7.32 4.28
N ILE A 40 14.54 7.66 5.56
CA ILE A 40 15.23 7.03 6.67
C ILE A 40 14.50 5.71 6.96
N PHE A 41 15.25 4.59 7.01
CA PHE A 41 14.76 3.23 7.28
C PHE A 41 13.85 2.56 6.25
N LEU A 42 13.39 3.25 5.21
CA LEU A 42 12.45 2.67 4.25
C LEU A 42 13.11 1.54 3.44
N GLU A 43 12.51 0.36 3.49
CA GLU A 43 12.82 -0.65 2.48
C GLU A 43 12.06 -0.31 1.20
N GLU A 44 12.78 -0.29 0.07
CA GLU A 44 12.18 0.02 -1.23
C GLU A 44 12.46 -1.08 -2.27
N MET A 45 11.48 -1.27 -3.15
CA MET A 45 11.64 -2.02 -4.39
C MET A 45 11.21 -1.15 -5.57
N LYS A 46 12.20 -0.80 -6.41
CA LYS A 46 12.05 0.06 -7.60
C LYS A 46 11.79 -0.74 -8.87
N SER A 47 11.21 -0.12 -9.89
CA SER A 47 10.74 -0.73 -11.13
C SER A 47 11.84 -1.44 -11.91
N ASN A 48 13.05 -0.88 -11.95
CA ASN A 48 14.22 -1.57 -12.51
C ASN A 48 14.57 -2.88 -11.77
N LYS A 49 14.24 -2.98 -10.48
CA LYS A 49 14.34 -4.21 -9.70
C LYS A 49 13.09 -5.08 -9.80
N LEU A 50 11.94 -4.53 -10.20
CA LEU A 50 10.69 -5.25 -10.49
C LEU A 50 10.72 -5.89 -11.89
N GLU A 51 11.54 -5.38 -12.80
CA GLU A 51 11.67 -6.00 -14.11
C GLU A 51 12.18 -7.45 -13.97
N GLY A 52 11.52 -8.36 -14.67
CA GLY A 52 11.76 -9.80 -14.62
C GLY A 52 11.26 -10.52 -13.37
N VAL A 53 10.74 -9.81 -12.37
CA VAL A 53 10.31 -10.42 -11.10
C VAL A 53 8.91 -11.04 -11.23
N PRO A 54 8.65 -12.24 -10.67
CA PRO A 54 7.32 -12.84 -10.71
C PRO A 54 6.35 -12.05 -9.80
N PHE A 55 5.37 -11.39 -10.42
CA PHE A 55 4.19 -10.87 -9.74
C PHE A 55 3.00 -10.88 -10.71
N SER A 56 1.87 -11.43 -10.28
CA SER A 56 0.63 -11.52 -11.06
C SER A 56 -0.18 -10.21 -11.08
N TYR A 57 0.10 -9.33 -10.13
CA TYR A 57 -0.50 -8.01 -9.92
C TYR A 57 0.44 -7.19 -9.03
N CYS A 58 0.30 -5.88 -9.07
CA CYS A 58 1.29 -4.95 -8.50
C CYS A 58 1.38 -4.98 -6.97
N GLU A 59 0.27 -5.22 -6.29
CA GLU A 59 0.18 -5.31 -4.84
C GLU A 59 1.02 -6.49 -4.33
N LYS A 60 1.16 -7.58 -5.11
CA LYS A 60 2.02 -8.73 -4.81
C LYS A 60 3.51 -8.39 -4.71
N VAL A 61 3.95 -7.20 -5.14
CA VAL A 61 5.34 -6.75 -4.94
C VAL A 61 5.73 -6.69 -3.46
N VAL A 62 4.76 -6.50 -2.55
CA VAL A 62 5.04 -6.47 -1.11
C VAL A 62 5.52 -7.82 -0.56
N ASP A 63 5.28 -8.92 -1.27
CA ASP A 63 5.68 -10.27 -0.83
C ASP A 63 7.20 -10.51 -0.86
N TYR A 64 7.95 -9.60 -1.49
CA TYR A 64 9.41 -9.61 -1.48
C TYR A 64 10.03 -9.10 -0.17
N PHE A 65 9.19 -8.63 0.76
CA PHE A 65 9.59 -8.17 2.07
C PHE A 65 9.09 -9.17 3.11
N SER A 66 9.98 -9.76 3.91
CA SER A 66 9.58 -10.74 4.94
C SER A 66 8.76 -10.11 6.07
N GLU A 67 8.83 -8.79 6.22
CA GLU A 67 8.06 -8.03 7.22
C GLU A 67 6.57 -7.94 6.90
N ILE A 68 6.18 -8.27 5.67
CA ILE A 68 4.81 -8.15 5.19
C ILE A 68 4.23 -9.54 4.99
N GLU A 69 3.01 -9.74 5.44
CA GLU A 69 2.15 -10.83 5.06
C GLU A 69 1.04 -10.27 4.17
N LEU A 70 0.99 -10.69 2.91
CA LEU A 70 -0.12 -10.41 2.01
C LEU A 70 -0.99 -11.65 1.93
N ARG A 71 -2.16 -11.63 2.57
CA ARG A 71 -3.06 -12.80 2.59
C ARG A 71 -3.98 -12.75 1.39
N GLU A 72 -3.81 -13.69 0.47
CA GLU A 72 -4.55 -13.73 -0.79
C GLU A 72 -5.78 -14.64 -0.70
N ARG A 73 -6.99 -14.07 -0.74
CA ARG A 73 -8.20 -14.90 -0.80
C ARG A 73 -8.39 -15.55 -2.19
N ASN A 74 -7.91 -14.85 -3.22
CA ASN A 74 -7.76 -15.34 -4.58
C ASN A 74 -6.57 -14.61 -5.25
N LEU A 75 -6.01 -15.20 -6.31
CA LEU A 75 -4.86 -14.64 -7.03
C LEU A 75 -5.25 -13.43 -7.89
N PHE A 76 -4.27 -12.85 -8.60
CA PHE A 76 -4.47 -11.80 -9.60
C PHE A 76 -5.08 -10.49 -9.10
N GLY A 77 -4.94 -10.18 -7.80
CA GLY A 77 -5.38 -8.89 -7.28
C GLY A 77 -6.87 -8.85 -6.96
N VAL A 78 -7.56 -10.00 -6.86
CA VAL A 78 -9.00 -10.05 -6.54
C VAL A 78 -9.28 -9.45 -5.16
N GLN A 79 -8.75 -10.05 -4.09
CA GLN A 79 -8.83 -9.52 -2.73
C GLN A 79 -7.64 -9.97 -1.90
N GLN A 80 -7.02 -9.01 -1.21
CA GLN A 80 -5.84 -9.22 -0.39
C GLN A 80 -5.93 -8.43 0.90
N ASP A 81 -5.51 -9.06 1.99
CA ASP A 81 -5.39 -8.42 3.29
C ASP A 81 -3.91 -8.20 3.59
N LEU A 82 -3.51 -6.93 3.70
CA LEU A 82 -2.15 -6.52 4.04
C LEU A 82 -1.93 -6.66 5.55
N SER A 83 -0.82 -7.22 5.98
CA SER A 83 -0.40 -7.22 7.39
C SER A 83 1.08 -6.91 7.49
N ILE A 84 1.45 -5.83 8.19
CA ILE A 84 2.84 -5.47 8.42
C ILE A 84 3.21 -5.90 9.84
N ARG A 85 4.21 -6.78 9.95
CA ARG A 85 4.74 -7.30 11.21
C ARG A 85 3.63 -7.78 12.16
N GLY A 86 2.63 -8.48 11.63
CA GLY A 86 1.52 -9.06 12.39
C GLY A 86 0.43 -8.08 12.82
N ALA A 87 0.41 -6.85 12.33
CA ALA A 87 -0.70 -5.93 12.55
C ALA A 87 -1.98 -6.41 11.84
N ASN A 88 -3.15 -6.08 12.38
CA ASN A 88 -4.42 -6.36 11.71
C ASN A 88 -4.45 -5.60 10.37
N PHE A 89 -5.11 -6.14 9.35
CA PHE A 89 -5.26 -5.51 8.04
C PHE A 89 -5.90 -4.12 8.10
N GLU A 90 -6.76 -3.89 9.10
CA GLU A 90 -7.33 -2.57 9.39
C GLU A 90 -6.30 -1.54 9.90
N ASN A 91 -5.16 -1.97 10.48
CA ASN A 91 -4.16 -1.08 11.09
C ASN A 91 -3.21 -0.42 10.08
N ASN A 92 -3.04 -1.00 8.89
CA ASN A 92 -1.99 -0.59 7.97
C ASN A 92 -2.40 0.67 7.20
N PHE A 93 -1.48 1.60 7.00
CA PHE A 93 -1.72 2.77 6.17
C PHE A 93 -1.23 2.50 4.74
N VAL A 94 -2.16 2.61 3.79
CA VAL A 94 -1.86 2.40 2.36
C VAL A 94 -1.90 3.75 1.65
N TYR A 95 -0.83 4.04 0.90
CA TYR A 95 -0.72 5.25 0.09
C TYR A 95 -0.60 4.91 -1.39
N LEU A 96 -1.36 5.63 -2.22
CA LEU A 96 -1.22 5.63 -3.67
C LEU A 96 -0.71 6.99 -4.10
N ASN A 97 0.51 7.03 -4.62
CA ASN A 97 1.19 8.25 -5.03
C ASN A 97 1.05 9.36 -3.96
N GLY A 98 1.30 9.05 -2.69
CA GLY A 98 1.20 10.00 -1.57
C GLY A 98 -0.20 10.27 -1.01
N ALA A 99 -1.29 9.87 -1.69
CA ALA A 99 -2.64 9.96 -1.13
C ALA A 99 -2.97 8.75 -0.26
N LYS A 100 -3.57 8.95 0.91
CA LYS A 100 -4.02 7.86 1.79
C LYS A 100 -5.30 7.24 1.24
N VAL A 101 -5.23 5.96 0.86
CA VAL A 101 -6.31 5.23 0.14
C VAL A 101 -7.02 4.16 0.98
N ASN A 102 -6.77 4.11 2.29
CA ASN A 102 -7.51 3.24 3.20
C ASN A 102 -9.03 3.40 3.03
N ASP A 103 -9.74 2.29 2.96
CA ASP A 103 -11.19 2.30 2.81
C ASP A 103 -11.90 2.35 4.19
N PRO A 104 -12.88 3.25 4.38
CA PRO A 104 -13.53 3.43 5.68
C PRO A 104 -14.60 2.38 5.99
N GLN A 105 -15.09 1.62 5.01
CA GLN A 105 -15.94 0.46 5.24
C GLN A 105 -15.14 -0.65 5.92
N THR A 106 -14.03 -1.06 5.32
CA THR A 106 -13.15 -2.11 5.86
C THR A 106 -11.78 -2.11 5.18
N GLY A 107 -10.76 -2.51 5.93
CA GLY A 107 -9.39 -2.69 5.46
C GLY A 107 -9.26 -3.66 4.27
N HIS A 108 -10.21 -4.58 4.05
CA HIS A 108 -10.24 -5.49 2.90
C HIS A 108 -10.15 -4.77 1.53
N PHE A 109 -10.58 -3.51 1.47
CA PHE A 109 -10.55 -2.71 0.24
C PHE A 109 -9.39 -1.70 0.17
N SER A 110 -8.52 -1.65 1.18
CA SER A 110 -7.40 -0.69 1.21
C SER A 110 -6.35 -0.95 0.13
N LEU A 111 -6.27 -2.20 -0.38
CA LEU A 111 -5.43 -2.57 -1.52
C LEU A 111 -6.19 -2.58 -2.86
N GLN A 112 -7.43 -2.11 -2.93
CA GLN A 112 -8.08 -1.88 -4.23
C GLN A 112 -7.52 -0.60 -4.85
N ILE A 113 -6.29 -0.66 -5.37
CA ILE A 113 -5.62 0.49 -5.99
C ILE A 113 -5.67 0.36 -7.52
N PRO A 114 -6.20 1.37 -8.25
CA PRO A 114 -6.33 1.31 -9.70
C PRO A 114 -4.97 1.58 -10.35
N LEU A 115 -4.17 0.52 -10.54
CA LEU A 115 -2.87 0.61 -11.23
C LEU A 115 -2.60 -0.63 -12.07
N THR A 116 -1.82 -0.45 -13.13
CA THR A 116 -1.31 -1.53 -13.99
C THR A 116 0.18 -1.77 -13.74
N GLU A 117 0.73 -2.88 -14.24
CA GLU A 117 2.17 -3.15 -14.17
C GLU A 117 3.04 -2.08 -14.85
N PHE A 118 2.48 -1.33 -15.80
CA PHE A 118 3.18 -0.24 -16.49
C PHE A 118 3.32 0.98 -15.60
N ASP A 119 2.34 1.19 -14.71
CA ASP A 119 2.24 2.39 -13.88
C ASP A 119 3.19 2.36 -12.68
N LEU A 120 3.44 1.19 -12.08
CA LEU A 120 4.19 1.07 -10.84
C LEU A 120 5.67 1.44 -11.01
N GLU A 121 6.12 2.49 -10.31
CA GLU A 121 7.53 2.89 -10.24
C GLU A 121 8.26 2.21 -9.10
N LYS A 122 7.69 2.26 -7.89
CA LYS A 122 8.30 1.65 -6.71
C LYS A 122 7.26 1.40 -5.63
N VAL A 123 7.58 0.45 -4.76
CA VAL A 123 6.87 0.22 -3.51
C VAL A 123 7.84 0.51 -2.37
N THR A 124 7.39 1.29 -1.39
CA THR A 124 8.16 1.62 -0.18
C THR A 124 7.42 1.12 1.04
N ILE A 125 8.15 0.46 1.94
CA ILE A 125 7.63 -0.12 3.17
C ILE A 125 8.26 0.60 4.36
N ASP A 126 7.42 1.04 5.30
CA ASP A 126 7.82 1.42 6.64
C ASP A 126 7.19 0.46 7.66
N GLY A 127 7.97 -0.53 8.07
CA GLY A 127 7.55 -1.50 9.08
C GLY A 127 7.28 -0.88 10.46
N SER A 128 7.96 0.22 10.80
CA SER A 128 7.84 0.87 12.11
C SER A 128 6.58 1.72 12.23
N SER A 129 6.17 2.37 11.14
CA SER A 129 4.95 3.19 11.09
C SER A 129 3.74 2.48 10.45
N LEU A 130 3.88 1.18 10.11
CA LEU A 130 2.86 0.35 9.47
C LEU A 130 2.36 0.92 8.14
N GLN A 131 3.29 1.39 7.29
CA GLN A 131 2.95 2.03 6.01
C GLN A 131 3.45 1.25 4.81
N VAL A 132 2.62 1.19 3.76
CA VAL A 132 3.00 0.82 2.40
C VAL A 132 2.60 1.95 1.47
N ALA A 133 3.53 2.38 0.62
CA ALA A 133 3.23 3.36 -0.42
C ALA A 133 3.60 2.83 -1.81
N PHE A 134 2.63 2.91 -2.71
CA PHE A 134 2.76 2.61 -4.13
C PHE A 134 2.99 3.91 -4.89
N HIS A 135 4.11 4.02 -5.59
CA HIS A 135 4.50 5.22 -6.33
C HIS A 135 4.38 4.93 -7.83
N LEU A 136 3.78 5.85 -8.57
CA LEU A 136 3.54 5.70 -10.01
C LEU A 136 4.65 6.37 -10.80
N LYS A 137 5.09 5.74 -11.89
CA LYS A 137 6.05 6.35 -12.82
C LYS A 137 5.37 7.58 -13.41
N LYS A 138 6.07 8.71 -13.36
CA LYS A 138 5.65 9.92 -14.07
C LYS A 138 5.64 9.65 -15.58
N PRO A 139 4.69 10.20 -16.36
CA PRO A 139 4.72 10.12 -17.82
C PRO A 139 6.07 10.62 -18.37
N GLN A 140 6.73 9.77 -19.18
CA GLN A 140 8.06 10.06 -19.75
C GLN A 140 7.96 10.24 -21.28
N ARG A 141 9.04 9.90 -22.00
CA ARG A 141 9.13 9.90 -23.46
C ARG A 141 8.00 9.08 -24.07
N GLU A 142 7.62 9.47 -25.29
CA GLU A 142 6.63 8.79 -26.11
C GLU A 142 6.95 7.30 -26.25
N GLY A 143 5.90 6.49 -26.26
CA GLY A 143 6.03 5.05 -26.48
C GLY A 143 4.76 4.30 -26.13
N ILE A 144 4.64 3.11 -26.71
CA ILE A 144 3.50 2.22 -26.53
C ILE A 144 4.01 0.90 -25.97
N GLN A 145 3.40 0.43 -24.89
CA GLN A 145 3.69 -0.87 -24.31
C GLN A 145 2.44 -1.74 -24.39
N LEU A 146 2.58 -2.95 -24.90
CA LEU A 146 1.51 -3.94 -25.00
C LEU A 146 1.94 -5.22 -24.26
N LYS A 147 1.00 -5.86 -23.58
CA LYS A 147 1.17 -7.17 -22.95
C LYS A 147 -0.06 -8.01 -23.23
N SER A 148 0.16 -9.26 -23.64
CA SER A 148 -0.89 -10.29 -23.68
C SER A 148 -0.37 -11.57 -23.07
N SER A 149 -1.20 -12.23 -22.26
CA SER A 149 -0.88 -13.54 -21.70
C SER A 149 -2.09 -14.43 -21.51
N TRP A 150 -1.83 -15.73 -21.55
CA TRP A 150 -2.82 -16.79 -21.41
C TRP A 150 -2.29 -17.88 -20.51
N GLY A 151 -3.16 -18.54 -19.75
CA GLY A 151 -2.73 -19.52 -18.77
C GLY A 151 -3.78 -20.52 -18.37
N GLN A 152 -3.47 -21.27 -17.31
CA GLN A 152 -4.39 -22.24 -16.71
C GLN A 152 -5.70 -21.57 -16.26
N HIS A 153 -6.76 -22.38 -16.10
CA HIS A 153 -8.08 -21.90 -15.66
C HIS A 153 -8.68 -20.83 -16.58
N SER A 154 -8.50 -21.02 -17.89
CA SER A 154 -8.99 -20.09 -18.91
C SER A 154 -8.56 -18.64 -18.66
N LEU A 155 -7.35 -18.46 -18.11
CA LEU A 155 -6.80 -17.14 -17.83
C LEU A 155 -6.48 -16.42 -19.12
N TRP A 156 -6.97 -15.20 -19.24
CA TRP A 156 -6.60 -14.25 -20.29
C TRP A 156 -6.34 -12.90 -19.66
N GLU A 157 -5.18 -12.31 -19.97
CA GLU A 157 -4.78 -10.98 -19.51
C GLU A 157 -4.32 -10.15 -20.70
N GLU A 158 -4.83 -8.93 -20.80
CA GLU A 158 -4.38 -7.92 -21.76
C GLU A 158 -4.07 -6.63 -21.01
N ALA A 159 -2.97 -6.00 -21.36
CA ALA A 159 -2.66 -4.68 -20.84
C ALA A 159 -1.96 -3.83 -21.90
N PHE A 160 -2.24 -2.54 -21.89
CA PHE A 160 -1.50 -1.57 -22.69
C PHE A 160 -1.21 -0.30 -21.90
N SER A 161 -0.17 0.42 -22.32
CA SER A 161 0.16 1.75 -21.82
C SER A 161 0.70 2.60 -22.96
N ILE A 162 0.18 3.81 -23.11
CA ILE A 162 0.66 4.80 -24.09
C ILE A 162 1.10 6.06 -23.36
N ASN A 163 2.32 6.53 -23.66
CA ASN A 163 2.81 7.85 -23.24
C ASN A 163 2.80 8.78 -24.44
N PHE A 164 2.22 9.97 -24.31
CA PHE A 164 2.13 10.95 -25.39
C PHE A 164 2.11 12.39 -24.85
N PRO A 165 2.75 13.35 -25.52
CA PRO A 165 2.62 14.76 -25.18
C PRO A 165 1.33 15.33 -25.76
N LEU A 166 0.76 16.31 -25.06
CA LEU A 166 -0.27 17.21 -25.57
C LEU A 166 0.16 18.64 -25.21
N LYS A 167 0.77 19.35 -26.17
CA LYS A 167 1.52 20.59 -25.92
C LYS A 167 2.60 20.35 -24.85
N GLU A 168 2.58 21.09 -23.75
CA GLU A 168 3.53 21.00 -22.64
C GLU A 168 3.18 19.88 -21.63
N ILE A 169 1.98 19.30 -21.74
CA ILE A 169 1.49 18.27 -20.82
C ILE A 169 1.97 16.90 -21.30
N LYS A 170 2.66 16.16 -20.44
CA LYS A 170 3.02 14.75 -20.68
C LYS A 170 1.94 13.85 -20.12
N ASN A 171 1.38 12.99 -20.95
CA ASN A 171 0.24 12.14 -20.59
C ASN A 171 0.63 10.67 -20.66
N ARG A 172 0.02 9.86 -19.80
CA ARG A 172 0.00 8.41 -19.91
C ARG A 172 -1.42 7.89 -19.72
N ILE A 173 -1.84 6.98 -20.59
CA ILE A 173 -3.05 6.16 -20.41
C ILE A 173 -2.60 4.70 -20.33
N SER A 174 -2.99 4.01 -19.27
CA SER A 174 -2.73 2.58 -19.06
C SER A 174 -4.05 1.85 -18.82
N PHE A 175 -4.22 0.67 -19.42
CA PHE A 175 -5.38 -0.18 -19.22
C PHE A 175 -4.95 -1.63 -19.02
N GLU A 176 -5.68 -2.36 -18.18
CA GLU A 176 -5.49 -3.78 -17.94
C GLU A 176 -6.84 -4.47 -17.84
N HIS A 177 -6.97 -5.62 -18.48
CA HIS A 177 -8.08 -6.55 -18.36
C HIS A 177 -7.56 -7.92 -17.96
N LYS A 178 -8.22 -8.58 -17.01
CA LYS A 178 -7.99 -10.00 -16.69
C LYS A 178 -9.31 -10.73 -16.50
N ILE A 179 -9.37 -11.97 -16.96
CA ILE A 179 -10.51 -12.86 -16.74
C ILE A 179 -10.03 -14.30 -16.56
N SER A 180 -10.70 -15.05 -15.70
CA SER A 180 -10.43 -16.48 -15.49
C SER A 180 -11.63 -17.19 -14.85
N SER A 181 -11.73 -18.50 -15.06
CA SER A 181 -12.68 -19.37 -14.36
C SER A 181 -12.29 -19.67 -12.90
N GLY A 182 -11.11 -19.23 -12.46
CA GLY A 182 -10.60 -19.52 -11.12
C GLY A 182 -10.05 -20.95 -10.97
N SER A 183 -9.25 -21.16 -9.92
CA SER A 183 -8.64 -22.48 -9.64
C SER A 183 -9.48 -23.37 -8.73
N LYS A 184 -10.53 -22.82 -8.15
CA LYS A 184 -11.48 -23.49 -7.25
C LYS A 184 -12.89 -23.12 -7.66
N GLN A 185 -13.86 -23.86 -7.13
CA GLN A 185 -15.26 -23.49 -7.23
C GLN A 185 -15.47 -22.04 -6.77
N ASP A 186 -16.32 -21.30 -7.47
CA ASP A 186 -16.70 -19.92 -7.13
C ASP A 186 -15.53 -19.00 -6.80
N THR A 187 -14.46 -19.12 -7.60
CA THR A 187 -13.29 -18.21 -7.58
C THR A 187 -13.00 -17.62 -8.96
N ASP A 188 -13.97 -17.70 -9.87
CA ASP A 188 -13.96 -17.01 -11.15
C ASP A 188 -13.84 -15.50 -10.93
N PHE A 189 -13.20 -14.79 -11.85
CA PHE A 189 -13.07 -13.35 -11.74
C PHE A 189 -12.97 -12.67 -13.10
N LYS A 190 -13.39 -11.41 -13.11
CA LYS A 190 -13.19 -10.44 -14.18
C LYS A 190 -12.76 -9.11 -13.58
N LEU A 191 -11.64 -8.57 -14.05
CA LEU A 191 -11.08 -7.32 -13.57
C LEU A 191 -10.72 -6.38 -14.72
N HIS A 192 -10.90 -5.09 -14.46
CA HIS A 192 -10.45 -3.99 -15.30
C HIS A 192 -9.74 -2.93 -14.45
N ASN A 193 -8.61 -2.43 -14.94
CA ASN A 193 -7.94 -1.23 -14.44
C ASN A 193 -7.78 -0.23 -15.59
N LEU A 194 -8.03 1.05 -15.34
CA LEU A 194 -7.73 2.16 -16.25
C LEU A 194 -7.05 3.26 -15.44
N VAL A 195 -5.92 3.76 -15.91
CA VAL A 195 -5.16 4.84 -15.28
C VAL A 195 -4.87 5.91 -16.31
N TYR A 196 -5.12 7.16 -15.95
CA TYR A 196 -4.68 8.32 -16.69
C TYR A 196 -3.83 9.21 -15.79
N TYR A 197 -2.61 9.50 -16.22
CA TYR A 197 -1.68 10.35 -15.50
C TYR A 197 -1.22 11.47 -16.44
N ALA A 198 -1.52 12.72 -16.10
CA ALA A 198 -0.99 13.92 -16.76
C ALA A 198 0.01 14.64 -15.85
N LEU A 199 1.08 15.15 -16.45
CA LEU A 199 2.16 15.88 -15.80
C LEU A 199 2.46 17.16 -16.60
N LEU A 200 2.40 18.31 -15.93
CA LEU A 200 2.80 19.60 -16.47
C LEU A 200 3.91 20.17 -15.57
N ASN A 201 5.07 20.48 -16.15
CA ASN A 201 6.18 21.12 -15.44
C ASN A 201 6.39 22.51 -16.05
N GLU A 202 6.23 23.56 -15.26
CA GLU A 202 6.39 24.96 -15.64
C GLU A 202 7.40 25.63 -14.68
N GLU A 203 8.65 25.80 -15.10
CA GLU A 203 9.71 26.42 -14.28
C GLU A 203 9.77 25.90 -12.82
N GLU A 204 9.26 26.67 -11.85
CA GLU A 204 9.23 26.34 -10.41
C GLU A 204 7.95 25.60 -9.97
N ASN A 205 7.03 25.34 -10.89
CA ASN A 205 5.73 24.72 -10.65
C ASN A 205 5.63 23.33 -11.29
N ASN A 206 5.07 22.38 -10.55
CA ASN A 206 4.78 21.04 -11.03
C ASN A 206 3.33 20.68 -10.72
N TRP A 207 2.60 20.24 -11.74
CA TRP A 207 1.20 19.83 -11.64
C TRP A 207 1.07 18.37 -12.07
N GLU A 208 0.54 17.55 -11.17
CA GLU A 208 0.27 16.13 -11.41
C GLU A 208 -1.22 15.88 -11.28
N PHE A 209 -1.82 15.33 -12.34
CA PHE A 209 -3.20 14.87 -12.32
C PHE A 209 -3.24 13.36 -12.54
N LEU A 210 -3.93 12.66 -11.65
CA LEU A 210 -4.10 11.21 -11.70
C LEU A 210 -5.58 10.86 -11.61
N PHE A 211 -6.07 10.11 -12.58
CA PHE A 211 -7.35 9.42 -12.56
C PHE A 211 -7.12 7.92 -12.61
N GLY A 212 -7.83 7.17 -11.78
CA GLY A 212 -7.82 5.70 -11.78
C GLY A 212 -9.22 5.14 -11.67
N TRP A 213 -9.52 4.11 -12.44
CA TRP A 213 -10.74 3.33 -12.36
C TRP A 213 -10.39 1.85 -12.23
N GLN A 214 -11.04 1.16 -11.30
CA GLN A 214 -10.92 -0.28 -11.11
C GLN A 214 -12.32 -0.88 -10.99
N LYS A 215 -12.58 -1.96 -11.72
CA LYS A 215 -13.79 -2.76 -11.57
C LYS A 215 -13.42 -4.22 -11.40
N LYS A 216 -14.04 -4.89 -10.44
CA LYS A 216 -13.84 -6.32 -10.15
C LYS A 216 -15.20 -6.99 -9.98
N ASP A 217 -15.41 -8.08 -10.68
CA ASP A 217 -16.53 -8.99 -10.49
C ASP A 217 -15.91 -10.36 -10.18
N PHE A 218 -16.19 -10.96 -9.03
CA PHE A 218 -15.51 -12.18 -8.63
C PHE A 218 -16.31 -13.09 -7.70
N GLY A 219 -15.97 -14.37 -7.75
CA GLY A 219 -16.37 -15.33 -6.74
C GLY A 219 -15.50 -15.32 -5.50
N ALA A 220 -16.19 -15.50 -4.38
CA ALA A 220 -15.65 -15.29 -3.04
C ALA A 220 -15.80 -16.55 -2.18
N ASP A 221 -15.46 -17.73 -2.72
CA ASP A 221 -15.62 -19.01 -2.02
C ASP A 221 -15.08 -18.98 -0.59
N SER A 222 -16.03 -19.00 0.37
CA SER A 222 -15.77 -19.02 1.80
C SER A 222 -14.91 -17.85 2.31
N PHE A 223 -14.85 -16.74 1.58
CA PHE A 223 -14.02 -15.58 1.93
C PHE A 223 -14.37 -15.05 3.33
N TYR A 224 -15.65 -14.87 3.61
CA TYR A 224 -16.10 -14.24 4.86
C TYR A 224 -16.60 -15.25 5.90
N SER A 225 -16.94 -16.46 5.48
CA SER A 225 -17.41 -17.55 6.34
C SER A 225 -17.43 -18.87 5.58
N SER A 226 -16.91 -19.92 6.20
CA SER A 226 -17.04 -21.31 5.73
C SER A 226 -18.47 -21.87 5.71
N PHE A 227 -19.43 -21.23 6.40
CA PHE A 227 -20.83 -21.66 6.38
C PHE A 227 -21.55 -21.36 5.06
N TYR A 228 -21.01 -20.45 4.24
CA TYR A 228 -21.62 -20.03 2.99
C TYR A 228 -20.56 -20.02 1.87
N PRO A 229 -20.32 -21.15 1.18
CA PRO A 229 -19.26 -21.22 0.17
C PRO A 229 -19.61 -20.48 -1.13
N HIS A 230 -20.88 -20.30 -1.49
CA HIS A 230 -21.29 -19.76 -2.79
C HIS A 230 -21.40 -18.23 -2.83
N GLN A 231 -20.37 -17.51 -2.36
CA GLN A 231 -20.39 -16.04 -2.30
C GLN A 231 -19.95 -15.41 -3.64
N GLU A 232 -20.42 -14.19 -3.91
CA GLU A 232 -19.91 -13.34 -4.98
C GLU A 232 -19.81 -11.89 -4.52
N GLU A 233 -18.93 -11.14 -5.16
CA GLU A 233 -18.70 -9.74 -4.83
C GLU A 233 -18.35 -8.94 -6.09
N HIS A 234 -18.88 -7.71 -6.13
CA HIS A 234 -18.68 -6.78 -7.24
C HIS A 234 -18.26 -5.43 -6.71
N THR A 235 -17.08 -4.96 -7.12
CA THR A 235 -16.57 -3.65 -6.74
C THR A 235 -16.32 -2.74 -7.93
N ASP A 236 -16.60 -1.45 -7.76
CA ASP A 236 -16.34 -0.39 -8.74
C ASP A 236 -15.76 0.82 -8.01
N GLN A 237 -14.50 1.12 -8.30
CA GLN A 237 -13.76 2.20 -7.67
C GLN A 237 -13.30 3.23 -8.69
N LYS A 238 -13.46 4.50 -8.34
CA LYS A 238 -12.88 5.65 -9.03
C LYS A 238 -12.02 6.45 -8.07
N PHE A 239 -10.84 6.83 -8.51
CA PHE A 239 -9.88 7.63 -7.77
C PHE A 239 -9.45 8.83 -8.62
N PHE A 240 -9.46 10.01 -8.02
CA PHE A 240 -8.93 11.24 -8.59
C PHE A 240 -7.92 11.84 -7.63
N GLN A 241 -6.84 12.38 -8.16
CA GLN A 241 -5.83 13.11 -7.41
C GLN A 241 -5.30 14.28 -8.24
N LEU A 242 -5.13 15.42 -7.59
CA LEU A 242 -4.43 16.59 -8.11
C LEU A 242 -3.35 16.96 -7.09
N LYS A 243 -2.10 16.97 -7.54
CA LYS A 243 -1.00 17.55 -6.77
C LYS A 243 -0.46 18.77 -7.48
N THR A 244 -0.10 19.76 -6.69
CA THR A 244 0.63 20.94 -7.15
C THR A 244 1.80 21.16 -6.23
N GLU A 245 2.94 21.48 -6.81
CA GLU A 245 4.12 21.95 -6.10
C GLU A 245 4.44 23.31 -6.69
N MET A 246 4.55 24.33 -5.84
CA MET A 246 4.86 25.70 -6.22
C MET A 246 6.05 26.20 -5.41
N GLY A 247 7.08 26.65 -6.11
CA GLY A 247 8.19 27.42 -5.52
C GLY A 247 7.88 28.91 -5.53
N ILE A 248 8.12 29.59 -4.41
CA ILE A 248 8.22 31.06 -4.36
C ILE A 248 9.46 31.40 -3.52
N HIS A 249 10.60 31.60 -4.16
CA HIS A 249 11.88 31.91 -3.49
C HIS A 249 12.24 30.85 -2.41
N SER A 250 12.42 31.24 -1.14
CA SER A 250 12.77 30.34 -0.03
C SER A 250 11.58 29.53 0.50
N PHE A 251 10.35 29.83 0.05
CA PHE A 251 9.14 29.15 0.47
C PHE A 251 8.69 28.18 -0.62
N SER A 252 8.34 26.96 -0.23
CA SER A 252 7.69 26.03 -1.15
C SER A 252 6.37 25.58 -0.57
N PHE A 253 5.34 25.61 -1.40
CA PHE A 253 4.02 25.14 -1.10
C PHE A 253 3.73 23.88 -1.92
N SER A 254 3.09 22.90 -1.31
CA SER A 254 2.58 21.75 -2.04
C SER A 254 1.19 21.41 -1.55
N ASN A 255 0.31 21.01 -2.47
CA ASN A 255 -0.97 20.45 -2.11
C ASN A 255 -1.15 19.04 -2.70
N ASN A 256 -2.00 18.27 -2.06
CA ASN A 256 -2.45 16.96 -2.53
C ASN A 256 -3.94 16.86 -2.24
N LEU A 257 -4.75 17.06 -3.29
CA LEU A 257 -6.20 16.90 -3.22
C LEU A 257 -6.56 15.57 -3.84
N TYR A 258 -7.39 14.78 -3.19
CA TYR A 258 -7.80 13.51 -3.73
C TYR A 258 -9.21 13.10 -3.31
N PHE A 259 -9.84 12.32 -4.18
CA PHE A 259 -11.18 11.82 -4.01
C PHE A 259 -11.27 10.38 -4.46
N ARG A 260 -11.84 9.53 -3.61
CA ARG A 260 -12.11 8.13 -3.89
C ARG A 260 -13.61 7.87 -3.73
N HIS A 261 -14.20 7.26 -4.75
CA HIS A 261 -15.56 6.75 -4.73
C HIS A 261 -15.51 5.25 -4.96
N HIS A 262 -16.11 4.47 -4.07
CA HIS A 262 -16.10 3.01 -4.14
C HIS A 262 -17.49 2.47 -3.91
N ARG A 263 -17.88 1.49 -4.73
CA ARG A 263 -19.13 0.74 -4.61
C ARG A 263 -18.77 -0.72 -4.41
N ASP A 264 -19.50 -1.36 -3.51
CA ASP A 264 -19.41 -2.78 -3.20
C ASP A 264 -20.82 -3.37 -3.17
N LYS A 265 -21.01 -4.45 -3.93
CA LYS A 265 -22.16 -5.34 -3.86
C LYS A 265 -21.66 -6.71 -3.44
N PHE A 266 -21.99 -7.12 -2.23
CA PHE A 266 -21.74 -8.46 -1.71
C PHE A 266 -23.01 -9.30 -1.76
N VAL A 267 -22.91 -10.54 -2.25
CA VAL A 267 -24.00 -11.52 -2.26
C VAL A 267 -23.54 -12.78 -1.55
N LEU A 268 -24.30 -13.20 -0.54
CA LEU A 268 -23.92 -14.34 0.30
C LEU A 268 -24.09 -15.68 -0.41
N ASN A 269 -25.07 -15.78 -1.31
CA ASN A 269 -25.34 -16.94 -2.14
C ASN A 269 -25.64 -16.50 -3.58
N ARG A 270 -24.71 -16.70 -4.51
CA ARG A 270 -24.84 -16.36 -5.94
C ARG A 270 -25.99 -17.09 -6.64
N HIS A 271 -26.41 -18.24 -6.12
CA HIS A 271 -27.52 -19.02 -6.69
C HIS A 271 -28.89 -18.56 -6.18
N ASP A 272 -28.93 -17.82 -5.07
CA ASP A 272 -30.13 -17.15 -4.57
C ASP A 272 -29.77 -15.77 -4.00
N PRO A 273 -29.56 -14.75 -4.87
CA PRO A 273 -29.21 -13.41 -4.41
C PRO A 273 -30.28 -12.75 -3.55
N SER A 274 -31.54 -13.22 -3.63
CA SER A 274 -32.66 -12.67 -2.86
C SER A 274 -32.54 -12.98 -1.36
N PHE A 275 -31.83 -14.07 -1.02
CA PHE A 275 -31.58 -14.48 0.36
C PHE A 275 -30.81 -13.41 1.15
N TYR A 276 -29.70 -12.91 0.61
CA TYR A 276 -28.88 -11.90 1.27
C TYR A 276 -27.95 -11.19 0.29
N THR A 277 -28.25 -9.92 0.03
CA THR A 277 -27.40 -9.00 -0.74
C THR A 277 -27.18 -7.71 0.06
N ASN A 278 -25.92 -7.26 0.09
CA ASN A 278 -25.53 -6.00 0.69
C ASN A 278 -24.99 -5.05 -0.36
N PHE A 279 -25.40 -3.78 -0.25
CA PHE A 279 -24.86 -2.71 -1.06
C PHE A 279 -24.19 -1.69 -0.17
N HIS A 280 -23.01 -1.27 -0.58
CA HIS A 280 -22.23 -0.24 0.09
C HIS A 280 -21.73 0.76 -0.94
N THR A 281 -21.72 2.04 -0.56
CA THR A 281 -21.09 3.10 -1.34
C THR A 281 -20.33 4.00 -0.40
N THR A 282 -19.02 4.10 -0.60
CA THR A 282 -18.12 4.94 0.19
C THR A 282 -17.58 6.10 -0.62
N TYR A 283 -17.37 7.22 0.07
CA TYR A 283 -16.71 8.42 -0.45
C TYR A 283 -15.61 8.81 0.53
N VAL A 284 -14.40 9.00 0.02
CA VAL A 284 -13.26 9.54 0.76
C VAL A 284 -12.76 10.77 0.03
N TRP A 285 -12.68 11.89 0.74
CA TRP A 285 -12.12 13.14 0.26
C TRP A 285 -10.96 13.52 1.18
N GLY A 286 -9.86 13.99 0.62
CA GLY A 286 -8.71 14.50 1.37
C GLY A 286 -8.12 15.73 0.69
N ASP A 287 -7.96 16.80 1.47
CA ASP A 287 -7.20 18.00 1.09
C ASP A 287 -6.01 18.11 2.03
N GLU A 288 -4.80 17.96 1.49
CA GLU A 288 -3.56 18.05 2.25
C GLU A 288 -2.70 19.20 1.72
N PHE A 289 -2.11 19.96 2.64
CA PHE A 289 -1.25 21.09 2.34
C PHE A 289 0.06 20.95 3.11
N LEU A 290 1.17 21.15 2.42
CA LEU A 290 2.52 21.18 2.95
C LEU A 290 3.12 22.56 2.67
N PHE A 291 3.58 23.20 3.73
CA PHE A 291 4.25 24.49 3.69
C PHE A 291 5.66 24.31 4.25
N LYS A 292 6.68 24.61 3.44
CA LYS A 292 8.07 24.64 3.91
C LYS A 292 8.40 26.07 4.28
N ILE A 293 8.58 26.32 5.57
CA ILE A 293 8.70 27.69 6.10
C ILE A 293 10.16 28.15 6.05
N PHE A 294 11.07 27.34 6.58
CA PHE A 294 12.52 27.58 6.55
C PHE A 294 13.28 26.25 6.63
N SER A 295 14.59 26.27 6.42
CA SER A 295 15.42 25.05 6.42
C SER A 295 15.21 24.23 7.69
N GLY A 296 14.64 23.04 7.53
CA GLY A 296 14.42 22.10 8.63
C GLY A 296 13.07 22.21 9.37
N LEU A 297 12.16 23.11 8.99
CA LEU A 297 10.79 23.16 9.56
C LEU A 297 9.72 23.19 8.47
N ASP A 298 8.89 22.15 8.49
CA ASP A 298 7.73 21.98 7.64
C ASP A 298 6.44 22.04 8.47
N PHE A 299 5.39 22.58 7.87
CA PHE A 299 4.05 22.63 8.42
C PHE A 299 3.10 21.90 7.47
N LEU A 300 2.41 20.88 7.97
CA LEU A 300 1.43 20.12 7.21
C LEU A 300 0.05 20.26 7.85
N THR A 301 -0.98 20.39 7.02
CA THR A 301 -2.36 20.35 7.50
C THR A 301 -3.24 19.60 6.51
N GLY A 302 -4.23 18.87 7.04
CA GLY A 302 -5.13 18.06 6.24
C GLY A 302 -6.56 18.11 6.74
N ILE A 303 -7.52 18.08 5.80
CA ILE A 303 -8.93 17.86 6.10
C ILE A 303 -9.40 16.66 5.30
N PHE A 304 -10.01 15.70 5.98
CA PHE A 304 -10.49 14.47 5.36
C PHE A 304 -11.95 14.25 5.69
N LYS A 305 -12.72 13.75 4.72
CA LYS A 305 -14.12 13.38 4.91
C LYS A 305 -14.34 11.97 4.43
N GLU A 306 -14.95 11.16 5.28
CA GLU A 306 -15.37 9.80 4.96
C GLU A 306 -16.90 9.75 5.06
N LYS A 307 -17.54 9.11 4.08
CA LYS A 307 -18.98 8.88 4.07
C LYS A 307 -19.27 7.48 3.56
N ILE A 308 -20.26 6.83 4.15
CA ILE A 308 -20.81 5.55 3.69
C ILE A 308 -22.33 5.62 3.61
N THR A 309 -22.90 4.95 2.61
CA THR A 309 -24.31 4.60 2.53
C THR A 309 -24.40 3.11 2.26
N SER A 310 -25.09 2.38 3.14
CA SER A 310 -25.15 0.93 3.10
C SER A 310 -26.51 0.39 3.51
N THR A 311 -26.91 -0.73 2.93
CA THR A 311 -28.11 -1.48 3.34
C THR A 311 -27.94 -2.21 4.67
N ARG A 312 -26.71 -2.41 5.17
CA ARG A 312 -26.42 -3.08 6.46
C ARG A 312 -25.67 -2.23 7.47
N LEU A 313 -24.88 -1.28 7.01
CA LEU A 313 -24.12 -0.38 7.89
C LEU A 313 -24.83 0.96 8.11
N GLY A 314 -25.94 1.23 7.43
CA GLY A 314 -26.64 2.51 7.53
C GLY A 314 -25.94 3.65 6.77
N ARG A 315 -26.20 4.89 7.20
CA ARG A 315 -25.65 6.11 6.59
C ARG A 315 -24.82 6.86 7.61
N HIS A 316 -23.50 6.92 7.38
CA HIS A 316 -22.58 7.54 8.31
C HIS A 316 -21.60 8.45 7.58
N SER A 317 -21.11 9.47 8.29
CA SER A 317 -20.01 10.30 7.81
C SER A 317 -19.21 10.84 8.98
N ARG A 318 -17.91 11.03 8.78
CA ARG A 318 -17.04 11.70 9.74
C ARG A 318 -16.05 12.61 9.03
N ILE A 319 -15.72 13.72 9.69
CA ILE A 319 -14.67 14.64 9.28
C ILE A 319 -13.46 14.42 10.19
N LYS A 320 -12.27 14.41 9.60
CA LYS A 320 -11.00 14.37 10.29
C LYS A 320 -10.19 15.60 9.92
N LYS A 321 -9.46 16.16 10.89
CA LYS A 321 -8.56 17.30 10.70
C LYS A 321 -7.21 16.95 11.29
N GLU A 322 -6.16 17.31 10.57
CA GLU A 322 -4.78 17.05 10.98
C GLU A 322 -3.96 18.33 10.88
N LEU A 323 -3.10 18.51 11.88
CA LEU A 323 -2.10 19.55 11.94
C LEU A 323 -0.78 18.91 12.37
N THR A 324 0.24 18.97 11.55
CA THR A 324 1.54 18.33 11.80
C THR A 324 2.66 19.34 11.65
N PHE A 325 3.48 19.47 12.70
CA PHE A 325 4.75 20.17 12.65
C PHE A 325 5.86 19.15 12.44
N ARG A 326 6.63 19.31 11.37
CA ARG A 326 7.76 18.45 11.05
C ARG A 326 9.05 19.22 11.19
N PHE A 327 9.94 18.71 12.02
CA PHE A 327 11.26 19.25 12.27
C PHE A 327 12.33 18.27 11.76
N THR A 328 13.20 18.75 10.87
CA THR A 328 14.26 17.98 10.20
C THR A 328 15.61 18.70 10.41
N PRO A 329 16.15 18.67 11.64
CA PRO A 329 17.33 19.47 11.95
C PRO A 329 18.58 18.90 11.29
N GLN A 330 19.37 19.80 10.71
CA GLN A 330 20.68 19.48 10.16
C GLN A 330 21.75 19.57 11.26
N LEU A 331 21.68 18.67 12.25
CA LEU A 331 22.56 18.70 13.42
C LEU A 331 24.03 18.42 13.05
N ARG A 332 24.27 17.39 12.24
CA ARG A 332 25.59 16.95 11.73
C ARG A 332 25.42 16.31 10.35
N SER A 333 26.44 16.34 9.51
CA SER A 333 26.39 15.74 8.16
C SER A 333 26.15 14.23 8.14
N ASN A 334 26.52 13.53 9.22
CA ASN A 334 26.37 12.09 9.36
C ASN A 334 25.14 11.69 10.21
N LEU A 335 24.30 12.64 10.63
CA LEU A 335 23.09 12.37 11.42
C LEU A 335 21.88 12.94 10.68
N LEU A 336 21.04 12.06 10.16
CA LEU A 336 19.73 12.40 9.63
C LEU A 336 18.69 12.24 10.72
N SER A 337 17.84 13.25 10.90
CA SER A 337 16.76 13.18 11.88
C SER A 337 15.49 13.85 11.38
N GLN A 338 14.36 13.31 11.81
CA GLN A 338 13.03 13.84 11.53
C GLN A 338 12.14 13.63 12.77
N LEU A 339 11.39 14.67 13.12
CA LEU A 339 10.44 14.70 14.21
C LEU A 339 9.12 15.26 13.70
N ASP A 340 8.06 14.47 13.72
CA ASP A 340 6.71 14.88 13.36
C ASP A 340 5.84 14.85 14.63
N LEU A 341 5.24 16.00 14.96
CA LEU A 341 4.27 16.15 16.05
C LEU A 341 2.93 16.53 15.43
N SER A 342 1.90 15.73 15.65
CA SER A 342 0.59 15.95 15.04
C SER A 342 -0.53 16.07 16.05
N LEU A 343 -1.46 16.99 15.78
CA LEU A 343 -2.77 17.08 16.42
C LEU A 343 -3.82 16.56 15.45
N LEU A 344 -4.65 15.64 15.92
CA LEU A 344 -5.61 14.91 15.10
C LEU A 344 -6.99 15.05 15.73
N HIS A 345 -7.94 15.63 15.01
CA HIS A 345 -9.33 15.67 15.43
C HIS A 345 -10.16 14.76 14.54
N CYS A 346 -10.99 13.90 15.13
CA CYS A 346 -11.93 13.06 14.41
C CYS A 346 -13.33 13.20 15.02
N GLN A 347 -14.32 13.48 14.18
CA GLN A 347 -15.71 13.55 14.62
C GLN A 347 -16.15 12.20 15.23
N GLY A 348 -16.65 12.23 16.46
CA GLY A 348 -17.00 11.04 17.25
C GLY A 348 -15.92 10.59 18.24
N TYR A 349 -14.67 11.05 18.08
CA TYR A 349 -13.53 10.65 18.92
C TYR A 349 -12.78 11.83 19.55
N GLY A 350 -13.10 13.06 19.17
CA GLY A 350 -12.51 14.27 19.75
C GLY A 350 -11.08 14.54 19.26
N LEU A 351 -10.33 15.28 20.07
CA LEU A 351 -8.94 15.65 19.78
C LEU A 351 -7.98 14.60 20.35
N ASN A 352 -6.99 14.24 19.55
CA ASN A 352 -5.92 13.33 19.89
C ASN A 352 -4.60 13.86 19.31
N HIS A 353 -3.53 13.13 19.51
CA HIS A 353 -2.22 13.49 18.94
C HIS A 353 -1.56 12.26 18.33
N SER A 354 -0.54 12.46 17.50
CA SER A 354 0.39 11.41 17.09
C SER A 354 1.80 11.98 17.11
N PHE A 355 2.77 11.08 17.12
CA PHE A 355 4.18 11.42 17.17
C PHE A 355 4.95 10.46 16.29
N SER A 356 5.93 10.96 15.55
CA SER A 356 6.88 10.13 14.83
C SER A 356 8.27 10.74 14.91
N SER A 357 9.26 9.93 15.25
CA SER A 357 10.65 10.35 15.30
C SER A 357 11.53 9.33 14.64
N ARG A 358 12.48 9.77 13.82
CA ARG A 358 13.42 8.92 13.09
C ARG A 358 14.81 9.52 13.17
N TRP A 359 15.82 8.69 13.43
CA TRP A 359 17.21 9.09 13.60
C TRP A 359 18.13 8.07 12.95
N GLU A 360 18.88 8.45 11.92
CA GLU A 360 19.87 7.59 11.26
C GLU A 360 21.26 8.22 11.36
N TYR A 361 22.18 7.46 11.94
CA TYR A 361 23.57 7.83 12.10
C TYR A 361 24.44 7.01 11.16
N SER A 362 25.22 7.68 10.31
CA SER A 362 26.17 7.06 9.38
C SER A 362 27.54 6.93 10.03
N ILE A 363 28.07 5.70 10.07
CA ILE A 363 29.40 5.35 10.59
C ILE A 363 30.29 5.07 9.37
N GLY A 364 31.07 6.08 8.98
CA GLY A 364 31.74 6.09 7.68
C GLY A 364 30.74 5.96 6.52
N ASP A 365 31.18 5.39 5.41
CA ASP A 365 30.35 5.26 4.19
C ASP A 365 29.60 3.92 4.11
N ALA A 366 29.95 2.96 4.97
CA ALA A 366 29.51 1.57 4.87
C ALA A 366 28.38 1.22 5.84
N SER A 367 28.36 1.81 7.03
CA SER A 367 27.49 1.41 8.14
C SER A 367 26.49 2.49 8.49
N LYS A 368 25.27 2.09 8.83
CA LYS A 368 24.23 2.99 9.34
C LYS A 368 23.53 2.34 10.52
N ILE A 369 23.39 3.09 11.59
CA ILE A 369 22.53 2.76 12.72
C ILE A 369 21.29 3.62 12.62
N GLY A 370 20.15 3.11 13.05
CA GLY A 370 19.16 4.05 13.48
C GLY A 370 17.97 3.54 14.23
N LEU A 371 17.15 4.52 14.59
CA LEU A 371 16.12 4.45 15.60
C LEU A 371 14.85 5.10 15.05
N SER A 372 13.72 4.42 15.19
CA SER A 372 12.42 5.02 14.95
C SER A 372 11.46 4.80 16.12
N VAL A 373 10.69 5.84 16.43
CA VAL A 373 9.74 5.87 17.55
C VAL A 373 8.44 6.49 17.05
N HIS A 374 7.33 5.79 17.21
CA HIS A 374 6.03 6.23 16.74
C HIS A 374 4.95 6.06 17.79
N ARG A 375 4.04 7.02 17.85
CA ARG A 375 2.70 6.88 18.42
C ARG A 375 1.68 7.16 17.32
N LEU A 376 0.94 6.15 16.92
CA LEU A 376 -0.02 6.17 15.83
C LEU A 376 -1.44 5.94 16.38
N LEU A 377 -2.45 6.30 15.58
CA LEU A 377 -3.85 6.10 15.90
C LEU A 377 -4.58 5.38 14.77
N ARG A 378 -5.52 4.52 15.14
CA ARG A 378 -6.50 3.94 14.24
C ARG A 378 -7.91 4.17 14.77
N TYR A 379 -8.75 4.76 13.93
CA TYR A 379 -10.19 4.82 14.20
C TYR A 379 -10.87 3.56 13.64
N PRO A 380 -11.87 3.00 14.33
CA PRO A 380 -12.63 1.85 13.84
C PRO A 380 -13.21 2.07 12.44
N SER A 381 -13.32 0.99 11.67
CA SER A 381 -14.02 1.00 10.38
C SER A 381 -15.54 1.01 10.58
N PHE A 382 -16.30 1.41 9.56
CA PHE A 382 -17.75 1.37 9.63
C PHE A 382 -18.29 -0.06 9.78
N THR A 383 -17.55 -1.07 9.29
CA THR A 383 -17.91 -2.48 9.51
C THR A 383 -17.74 -2.87 10.99
N GLU A 384 -16.65 -2.47 11.64
CA GLU A 384 -16.43 -2.71 13.07
C GLU A 384 -17.49 -2.02 13.95
N LEU A 385 -17.92 -0.82 13.55
CA LEU A 385 -18.90 -0.03 14.31
C LEU A 385 -20.35 -0.52 14.15
N TYR A 386 -20.77 -0.83 12.91
CA TYR A 386 -22.18 -0.91 12.57
C TYR A 386 -22.63 -2.23 11.94
N TYR A 387 -21.73 -3.16 11.63
CA TYR A 387 -22.14 -4.38 10.92
C TYR A 387 -23.00 -5.30 11.77
N PHE A 388 -24.07 -5.82 11.18
CA PHE A 388 -24.97 -6.75 11.86
C PHE A 388 -25.37 -7.88 10.91
N SER A 389 -25.13 -9.12 11.35
CA SER A 389 -25.48 -10.35 10.65
C SER A 389 -25.70 -11.47 11.66
N PRO A 390 -26.25 -12.65 11.26
CA PRO A 390 -26.41 -13.78 12.17
C PRO A 390 -25.10 -14.23 12.87
N VAL A 391 -23.95 -13.99 12.22
CA VAL A 391 -22.63 -14.47 12.69
C VAL A 391 -21.66 -13.37 13.10
N ASN A 392 -21.99 -12.09 12.91
CA ASN A 392 -21.13 -10.95 13.30
C ASN A 392 -21.98 -9.78 13.87
N ARG A 393 -21.49 -9.14 14.93
CA ARG A 393 -22.07 -7.97 15.60
C ARG A 393 -21.00 -6.89 15.81
N GLY A 394 -21.18 -5.74 15.17
CA GLY A 394 -20.37 -4.54 15.36
C GLY A 394 -20.67 -3.88 16.71
N ASN A 395 -19.89 -2.85 17.04
CA ASN A 395 -19.97 -2.16 18.33
C ASN A 395 -19.74 -0.66 18.16
N THR A 396 -20.78 0.14 18.39
CA THR A 396 -20.72 1.60 18.25
C THR A 396 -19.93 2.29 19.35
N SER A 397 -19.60 1.59 20.43
CA SER A 397 -18.86 2.11 21.59
C SER A 397 -17.36 1.86 21.49
N LEU A 398 -16.85 1.42 20.34
CA LEU A 398 -15.41 1.22 20.13
C LEU A 398 -14.65 2.54 20.23
N GLU A 399 -13.63 2.57 21.08
CA GLU A 399 -12.67 3.67 21.17
C GLU A 399 -11.57 3.56 20.10
N GLU A 400 -10.81 4.63 19.87
CA GLU A 400 -9.66 4.59 18.98
C GLU A 400 -8.51 3.73 19.54
N GLU A 401 -7.88 2.99 18.64
CA GLU A 401 -6.72 2.17 18.96
C GLU A 401 -5.44 3.02 18.90
N LYS A 402 -4.60 2.90 19.93
CA LYS A 402 -3.32 3.63 20.06
C LYS A 402 -2.17 2.65 19.89
N ILE A 403 -1.28 2.92 18.94
CA ILE A 403 -0.16 2.04 18.60
C ILE A 403 1.14 2.77 18.93
N TYR A 404 1.97 2.17 19.79
CA TYR A 404 3.29 2.65 20.15
C TYR A 404 4.32 1.72 19.53
N SER A 405 5.25 2.24 18.74
CA SER A 405 6.22 1.45 17.98
C SER A 405 7.62 1.98 18.21
N LEU A 406 8.56 1.07 18.45
CA LEU A 406 9.98 1.35 18.63
C LEU A 406 10.76 0.37 17.74
N GLU A 407 11.67 0.88 16.92
CA GLU A 407 12.57 0.04 16.11
C GLU A 407 14.00 0.55 16.21
N PHE A 408 14.92 -0.40 16.38
CA PHE A 408 16.35 -0.20 16.18
C PHE A 408 16.78 -0.99 14.94
N SER A 409 17.63 -0.38 14.10
CA SER A 409 18.19 -1.06 12.94
C SER A 409 19.67 -0.76 12.75
N PHE A 410 20.36 -1.73 12.16
CA PHE A 410 21.73 -1.61 11.71
C PHE A 410 21.81 -2.11 10.27
N SER A 411 22.45 -1.35 9.40
CA SER A 411 22.74 -1.80 8.03
C SER A 411 24.21 -1.59 7.70
N HIS A 412 24.76 -2.51 6.92
CA HIS A 412 26.14 -2.49 6.54
C HIS A 412 26.30 -2.92 5.08
N LYS A 413 27.18 -2.22 4.36
CA LYS A 413 27.58 -2.55 3.00
C LYS A 413 29.03 -3.03 3.00
N VAL A 414 29.25 -4.26 2.58
CA VAL A 414 30.59 -4.77 2.27
C VAL A 414 30.81 -4.57 0.78
N GLU A 415 31.71 -3.65 0.44
CA GLU A 415 31.93 -3.18 -0.93
C GLU A 415 30.62 -2.71 -1.60
N LYS A 416 30.52 -2.83 -2.93
CA LYS A 416 29.30 -2.51 -3.68
C LYS A 416 28.33 -3.71 -3.82
N ASN A 417 28.73 -4.88 -3.33
CA ASN A 417 28.11 -6.15 -3.73
C ASN A 417 27.28 -6.81 -2.63
N ILE A 418 27.63 -6.61 -1.36
CA ILE A 418 26.92 -7.23 -0.24
C ILE A 418 26.29 -6.14 0.63
N PHE A 419 25.00 -6.28 0.88
CA PHE A 419 24.27 -5.43 1.81
C PHE A 419 23.56 -6.31 2.84
N THR A 420 23.74 -5.97 4.12
CA THR A 420 23.02 -6.58 5.24
C THR A 420 22.24 -5.53 6.00
N LYS A 421 21.05 -5.89 6.49
CA LYS A 421 20.24 -5.10 7.42
C LYS A 421 19.73 -6.02 8.52
N LEU A 422 19.87 -5.56 9.77
CA LEU A 422 19.30 -6.15 10.97
C LEU A 422 18.32 -5.15 11.58
N SER A 423 17.19 -5.62 12.09
CA SER A 423 16.24 -4.81 12.83
C SER A 423 15.71 -5.55 14.03
N ILE A 424 15.42 -4.82 15.11
CA ILE A 424 14.69 -5.30 16.28
C ILE A 424 13.60 -4.28 16.56
N PHE A 425 12.36 -4.75 16.74
CA PHE A 425 11.21 -3.87 16.91
C PHE A 425 10.28 -4.36 18.00
N PHE A 426 9.64 -3.40 18.66
CA PHE A 426 8.67 -3.58 19.72
C PHE A 426 7.45 -2.73 19.38
N ARG A 427 6.26 -3.31 19.47
CA ARG A 427 5.01 -2.61 19.22
C ARG A 427 3.98 -2.95 20.28
N LYS A 428 3.38 -1.91 20.85
CA LYS A 428 2.34 -2.02 21.85
C LYS A 428 1.08 -1.34 21.36
N HIS A 429 -0.01 -2.08 21.35
CA HIS A 429 -1.34 -1.58 21.07
C HIS A 429 -2.06 -1.38 22.39
N LYS A 430 -2.72 -0.23 22.55
CA LYS A 430 -3.68 0.03 23.61
C LYS A 430 -5.05 0.19 22.97
N ASP A 431 -6.03 -0.46 23.58
CA ASP A 431 -7.42 -0.51 23.11
C ASP A 431 -7.49 -1.14 21.71
N ALA A 432 -6.65 -2.17 21.47
CA ALA A 432 -6.59 -2.88 20.19
C ALA A 432 -7.95 -3.46 19.83
N ILE A 433 -8.39 -3.35 18.58
CA ILE A 433 -9.73 -3.82 18.20
C ILE A 433 -9.62 -5.09 17.39
N ASP A 434 -10.47 -6.06 17.72
CA ASP A 434 -10.67 -7.26 16.93
C ASP A 434 -12.10 -7.77 17.10
N TRP A 435 -12.45 -8.75 16.27
CA TRP A 435 -13.65 -9.57 16.40
C TRP A 435 -13.34 -10.75 17.30
N VAL A 436 -14.08 -10.88 18.41
CA VAL A 436 -13.88 -11.95 19.41
C VAL A 436 -15.15 -12.75 19.64
N LYS A 437 -14.97 -13.95 20.21
CA LYS A 437 -16.07 -14.80 20.69
C LYS A 437 -15.81 -15.22 22.14
N ASN A 438 -16.88 -15.31 22.91
CA ASN A 438 -16.82 -15.88 24.27
C ASN A 438 -16.83 -17.42 24.23
N ASN A 439 -17.51 -18.01 23.25
CA ASN A 439 -17.56 -19.45 22.99
C ASN A 439 -17.78 -19.70 21.49
N LEU A 440 -17.56 -20.94 21.02
CA LEU A 440 -17.59 -21.28 19.59
C LEU A 440 -18.94 -21.00 18.90
N SER A 441 -20.06 -21.14 19.63
CA SER A 441 -21.42 -20.94 19.12
C SER A 441 -21.87 -19.47 19.08
N SER A 442 -21.17 -18.56 19.75
CA SER A 442 -21.51 -17.13 19.74
C SER A 442 -21.17 -16.49 18.38
N PRO A 443 -21.90 -15.42 17.97
CA PRO A 443 -21.46 -14.59 16.86
C PRO A 443 -20.15 -13.86 17.22
N TRP A 444 -19.38 -13.48 16.20
CA TRP A 444 -18.23 -12.59 16.37
C TRP A 444 -18.67 -11.21 16.83
N GLU A 445 -18.03 -10.64 17.84
CA GLU A 445 -18.31 -9.29 18.36
C GLU A 445 -17.08 -8.40 18.26
N ALA A 446 -17.23 -7.20 17.71
CA ALA A 446 -16.15 -6.22 17.67
C ALA A 446 -15.90 -5.60 19.06
N LYS A 447 -14.68 -5.69 19.58
CA LYS A 447 -14.32 -5.18 20.92
C LYS A 447 -12.91 -4.60 20.96
N ASN A 448 -12.70 -3.61 21.84
CA ASN A 448 -11.37 -3.22 22.29
C ASN A 448 -10.83 -4.32 23.24
N LEU A 449 -9.81 -5.07 22.81
CA LEU A 449 -9.18 -6.19 23.50
C LEU A 449 -8.18 -5.79 24.60
N GLY A 450 -8.01 -4.49 24.84
CA GLY A 450 -7.04 -3.96 25.80
C GLY A 450 -5.64 -3.88 25.19
N LYS A 451 -4.64 -4.48 25.87
CA LYS A 451 -3.22 -4.38 25.48
C LYS A 451 -2.80 -5.56 24.61
N LEU A 452 -2.17 -5.29 23.47
CA LEU A 452 -1.46 -6.29 22.67
C LEU A 452 -0.01 -5.86 22.48
N GLU A 453 0.91 -6.80 22.60
CA GLU A 453 2.35 -6.55 22.48
C GLU A 453 2.93 -7.49 21.43
N VAL A 454 3.74 -6.93 20.53
CA VAL A 454 4.42 -7.65 19.45
C VAL A 454 5.89 -7.28 19.52
N GLU A 455 6.74 -8.29 19.57
CA GLU A 455 8.20 -8.14 19.57
C GLU A 455 8.76 -8.97 18.42
N GLY A 456 9.80 -8.48 17.77
CA GLY A 456 10.33 -9.19 16.62
C GLY A 456 11.68 -8.69 16.14
N GLY A 457 12.22 -9.46 15.21
CA GLY A 457 13.51 -9.19 14.58
C GLY A 457 13.43 -9.42 13.08
N GLY A 458 14.17 -8.60 12.33
CA GLY A 458 14.30 -8.69 10.89
C GLY A 458 15.76 -8.86 10.46
N PHE A 459 15.98 -9.62 9.40
CA PHE A 459 17.26 -9.76 8.74
C PHE A 459 17.07 -9.70 7.23
N THR A 460 17.89 -8.91 6.53
CA THR A 460 17.91 -8.88 5.06
C THR A 460 19.36 -8.95 4.59
N LEU A 461 19.65 -9.90 3.70
CA LEU A 461 20.92 -10.04 3.00
C LEU A 461 20.68 -9.89 1.49
N LYS A 462 21.44 -9.02 0.84
CA LYS A 462 21.46 -8.85 -0.62
C LYS A 462 22.88 -9.06 -1.10
N ILE A 463 23.05 -9.93 -2.08
CA ILE A 463 24.32 -10.25 -2.72
C ILE A 463 24.16 -10.02 -4.22
N ASN A 464 24.97 -9.15 -4.79
CA ASN A 464 25.10 -8.97 -6.24
C ASN A 464 26.47 -9.51 -6.64
N PRO A 465 26.58 -10.79 -7.03
CA PRO A 465 27.87 -11.39 -7.29
C PRO A 465 28.47 -10.88 -8.61
N TRP A 466 29.78 -11.06 -8.77
CA TRP A 466 30.54 -10.55 -9.92
C TRP A 466 30.26 -11.26 -11.26
N GLY A 467 29.50 -12.35 -11.26
CA GLY A 467 29.28 -13.19 -12.44
C GLY A 467 28.09 -12.79 -13.31
N GLU A 468 28.12 -13.13 -14.60
CA GLU A 468 27.02 -12.84 -15.53
C GLU A 468 25.80 -13.77 -15.34
N LYS A 469 26.02 -14.98 -14.81
CA LYS A 469 24.98 -16.00 -14.66
C LYS A 469 24.08 -15.79 -13.46
N LEU A 470 24.66 -15.38 -12.34
CA LEU A 470 23.93 -15.06 -11.12
C LEU A 470 23.97 -13.55 -10.93
N ARG A 471 22.84 -12.87 -11.12
CA ARG A 471 22.77 -11.41 -11.10
C ARG A 471 22.53 -10.86 -9.71
N SER A 472 21.69 -11.54 -8.91
CA SER A 472 21.37 -11.12 -7.56
C SER A 472 20.76 -12.25 -6.75
N ILE A 473 21.11 -12.31 -5.46
CA ILE A 473 20.43 -13.11 -4.44
C ILE A 473 19.96 -12.15 -3.35
N ARG A 474 18.71 -12.32 -2.91
CA ARG A 474 18.21 -11.68 -1.69
C ARG A 474 17.60 -12.72 -0.77
N PHE A 475 18.01 -12.69 0.49
CA PHE A 475 17.35 -13.38 1.58
C PHE A 475 16.78 -12.36 2.55
N SER A 476 15.59 -12.63 3.07
CA SER A 476 14.92 -11.79 4.04
C SER A 476 14.18 -12.67 5.03
N TYR A 477 14.31 -12.39 6.31
CA TYR A 477 13.71 -13.16 7.39
C TYR A 477 13.09 -12.22 8.41
N THR A 478 11.88 -12.53 8.86
CA THR A 478 11.23 -11.84 9.96
C THR A 478 10.69 -12.85 10.95
N TYR A 479 11.03 -12.65 12.21
CA TYR A 479 10.46 -13.36 13.36
C TYR A 479 9.56 -12.43 14.16
N LEU A 480 8.38 -12.94 14.53
CA LEU A 480 7.44 -12.29 15.44
C LEU A 480 7.17 -13.21 16.63
N HIS A 481 7.40 -12.69 17.83
CA HIS A 481 6.87 -13.29 19.03
C HIS A 481 5.38 -12.98 19.12
N SER A 482 4.56 -14.03 19.18
CA SER A 482 3.10 -13.90 19.10
C SER A 482 2.51 -13.10 20.26
N PRO A 483 1.48 -12.28 19.99
CA PRO A 483 0.84 -11.49 21.04
C PRO A 483 0.14 -12.39 22.06
N LYS A 484 0.32 -12.07 23.35
CA LYS A 484 -0.53 -12.60 24.42
C LYS A 484 -1.77 -11.70 24.50
N ALA A 485 -2.97 -12.27 24.32
CA ALA A 485 -4.22 -11.55 24.55
C ALA A 485 -5.06 -12.27 25.61
N SER A 486 -5.91 -11.53 26.31
CA SER A 486 -6.78 -12.03 27.38
C SER A 486 -7.99 -12.83 26.89
N TYR A 487 -8.24 -12.89 25.58
CA TYR A 487 -9.39 -13.56 24.98
C TYR A 487 -9.01 -14.92 24.38
N SER A 488 -9.85 -15.93 24.60
CA SER A 488 -9.62 -17.29 24.09
C SER A 488 -9.80 -17.40 22.57
N TYR A 489 -10.70 -16.60 21.98
CA TYR A 489 -11.01 -16.60 20.55
C TYR A 489 -11.00 -15.18 19.99
N SER A 490 -10.09 -14.95 19.04
CA SER A 490 -10.03 -13.74 18.22
C SER A 490 -9.90 -14.14 16.75
N LYS A 491 -10.51 -13.35 15.86
CA LYS A 491 -10.60 -13.65 14.44
C LYS A 491 -9.28 -13.38 13.72
N TYR A 492 -8.54 -12.35 14.12
CA TYR A 492 -7.37 -11.88 13.36
C TYR A 492 -6.06 -11.86 14.17
N VAL A 493 -6.08 -11.47 15.45
CA VAL A 493 -4.86 -11.29 16.27
C VAL A 493 -4.01 -12.56 16.40
N PHE A 494 -4.62 -13.74 16.41
CA PHE A 494 -3.89 -15.01 16.59
C PHE A 494 -3.52 -15.77 15.31
N ASP A 495 -3.71 -15.17 14.13
CA ASP A 495 -3.41 -15.82 12.84
C ASP A 495 -2.19 -15.23 12.12
N SER A 496 -1.40 -14.36 12.75
CA SER A 496 -0.18 -13.78 12.17
C SER A 496 0.94 -14.81 11.93
N LEU A 497 1.78 -14.57 10.92
CA LEU A 497 3.04 -15.30 10.73
C LEU A 497 4.01 -15.09 11.89
N GLN A 498 4.50 -16.17 12.49
CA GLN A 498 5.61 -16.13 13.46
C GLN A 498 6.96 -16.09 12.76
N HIS A 499 7.11 -16.87 11.68
CA HIS A 499 8.31 -16.89 10.86
C HIS A 499 7.92 -16.69 9.41
N LYS A 500 8.56 -15.71 8.76
CA LYS A 500 8.53 -15.55 7.31
C LYS A 500 9.95 -15.48 6.79
N PHE A 501 10.31 -16.37 5.88
CA PHE A 501 11.56 -16.34 5.13
C PHE A 501 11.28 -16.19 3.66
N VAL A 502 11.94 -15.22 3.02
CA VAL A 502 11.81 -14.91 1.60
C VAL A 502 13.18 -15.05 0.95
N SER A 503 13.25 -15.83 -0.11
CA SER A 503 14.43 -15.98 -0.96
C SER A 503 14.12 -15.54 -2.37
N GLN A 504 14.97 -14.71 -2.95
CA GLN A 504 14.88 -14.27 -4.33
C GLN A 504 16.18 -14.57 -5.04
N TRP A 505 16.05 -15.17 -6.22
CA TRP A 505 17.18 -15.54 -7.06
C TRP A 505 16.98 -14.95 -8.45
N LYS A 506 17.95 -14.18 -8.93
CA LYS A 506 17.97 -13.64 -10.30
C LYS A 506 19.13 -14.25 -11.07
N LEU A 507 18.81 -15.04 -12.09
CA LEU A 507 19.74 -15.80 -12.90
C LEU A 507 19.60 -15.37 -14.38
N SER A 508 20.69 -15.39 -15.12
CA SER A 508 20.76 -15.12 -16.56
C SER A 508 21.51 -16.28 -17.23
N LEU A 509 20.78 -17.18 -17.87
CA LEU A 509 21.32 -18.43 -18.45
C LEU A 509 20.91 -18.53 -19.92
N PHE A 510 21.88 -18.63 -20.84
CA PHE A 510 21.63 -18.80 -22.29
C PHE A 510 20.66 -17.76 -22.89
N GLY A 511 20.78 -16.50 -22.45
CA GLY A 511 19.92 -15.38 -22.87
C GLY A 511 18.52 -15.36 -22.23
N TRP A 512 18.21 -16.34 -21.38
CA TRP A 512 17.01 -16.33 -20.55
C TRP A 512 17.29 -15.73 -19.17
N ASN A 513 16.40 -14.86 -18.71
CA ASN A 513 16.39 -14.34 -17.36
C ASN A 513 15.41 -15.17 -16.53
N LEU A 514 15.92 -15.92 -15.56
CA LEU A 514 15.15 -16.72 -14.61
C LEU A 514 15.12 -15.99 -13.27
N ASN A 515 13.91 -15.72 -12.77
CA ASN A 515 13.67 -15.16 -11.46
C ASN A 515 12.85 -16.15 -10.63
N LEU A 516 13.35 -16.51 -9.46
CA LEU A 516 12.68 -17.39 -8.51
C LEU A 516 12.39 -16.62 -7.21
N LEU A 517 11.19 -16.83 -6.67
CA LEU A 517 10.78 -16.32 -5.35
C LEU A 517 10.32 -17.51 -4.51
N GLY A 518 11.10 -17.87 -3.48
CA GLY A 518 10.73 -18.85 -2.47
C GLY A 518 10.23 -18.16 -1.19
N LYS A 519 9.10 -18.60 -0.65
CA LYS A 519 8.48 -18.08 0.58
C LYS A 519 8.24 -19.24 1.55
N PHE A 520 8.91 -19.25 2.69
CA PHE A 520 8.55 -20.12 3.82
C PHE A 520 7.73 -19.30 4.82
N ASN A 521 6.55 -19.80 5.17
CA ASN A 521 5.62 -19.15 6.08
C ASN A 521 5.26 -20.12 7.21
N LYS A 522 5.39 -19.68 8.46
CA LYS A 522 4.93 -20.40 9.66
C LYS A 522 3.95 -19.51 10.44
N PRO A 523 2.63 -19.67 10.24
CA PRO A 523 1.62 -19.05 11.10
C PRO A 523 1.65 -19.62 12.52
N TYR A 524 1.15 -18.85 13.49
CA TYR A 524 1.12 -19.25 14.90
C TYR A 524 0.35 -20.55 15.14
N ARG A 525 -0.89 -20.63 14.64
CA ARG A 525 -1.82 -21.75 14.91
C ARG A 525 -2.00 -22.72 13.74
N ARG A 526 -1.25 -22.56 12.66
CA ARG A 526 -1.38 -23.38 11.43
C ARG A 526 -0.06 -24.05 11.05
N ASN A 527 -0.14 -25.04 10.17
CA ASN A 527 1.02 -25.72 9.62
C ASN A 527 1.88 -24.75 8.80
N SER A 528 3.19 -24.91 8.86
CA SER A 528 4.09 -24.20 7.95
C SER A 528 3.90 -24.67 6.52
N TYR A 529 4.20 -23.79 5.58
CA TYR A 529 4.16 -24.10 4.16
C TYR A 529 5.24 -23.33 3.40
N VAL A 530 5.63 -23.86 2.24
CA VAL A 530 6.60 -23.25 1.33
C VAL A 530 5.96 -23.05 -0.03
N LEU A 531 6.08 -21.85 -0.56
CA LEU A 531 5.64 -21.51 -1.92
C LEU A 531 6.83 -21.11 -2.76
N TRP A 532 6.80 -21.48 -4.04
CA TRP A 532 7.76 -21.04 -5.03
C TRP A 532 7.03 -20.44 -6.22
N ASP A 533 7.40 -19.22 -6.57
CA ASP A 533 6.96 -18.52 -7.77
C ASP A 533 8.16 -18.37 -8.72
N LEU A 534 7.89 -18.39 -10.02
CA LEU A 534 8.90 -18.39 -11.08
C LEU A 534 8.50 -17.41 -12.18
N LYS A 535 9.47 -16.69 -12.73
CA LYS A 535 9.34 -15.97 -14.00
C LYS A 535 10.57 -16.23 -14.85
N LEU A 536 10.34 -16.72 -16.06
CA LEU A 536 11.36 -16.97 -17.07
C LEU A 536 11.05 -16.08 -18.26
N GLU A 537 11.99 -15.22 -18.66
CA GLU A 537 11.78 -14.30 -19.79
C GLU A 537 13.00 -14.20 -20.71
N LYS A 538 12.75 -13.90 -21.99
CA LYS A 538 13.78 -13.69 -23.00
C LYS A 538 13.35 -12.63 -24.01
N ASN A 539 14.28 -11.75 -24.34
CA ASN A 539 14.12 -10.82 -25.46
C ASN A 539 14.42 -11.59 -26.75
N PHE A 540 13.44 -11.66 -27.65
CA PHE A 540 13.62 -12.23 -28.99
C PHE A 540 14.02 -11.16 -30.00
N PHE A 541 13.50 -9.94 -29.82
CA PHE A 541 13.91 -8.74 -30.53
C PHE A 541 14.11 -7.59 -29.52
N SER A 542 14.62 -6.44 -29.97
CA SER A 542 14.81 -5.27 -29.09
C SER A 542 13.49 -4.77 -28.47
N ASN A 543 12.37 -4.96 -29.18
CA ASN A 543 11.03 -4.56 -28.76
C ASN A 543 10.15 -5.72 -28.28
N LEU A 544 10.49 -6.99 -28.54
CA LEU A 544 9.65 -8.15 -28.23
C LEU A 544 10.28 -9.04 -27.16
N LYS A 545 9.57 -9.19 -26.05
CA LYS A 545 9.92 -10.07 -24.92
C LYS A 545 8.87 -11.17 -24.77
N PHE A 546 9.31 -12.41 -24.67
CA PHE A 546 8.48 -13.56 -24.30
C PHE A 546 8.71 -13.90 -22.84
N PHE A 547 7.66 -14.35 -22.14
CA PHE A 547 7.76 -14.79 -20.75
C PHE A 547 6.87 -15.98 -20.42
N ILE A 548 7.29 -16.73 -19.40
CA ILE A 548 6.55 -17.77 -18.71
C ILE A 548 6.54 -17.40 -17.23
N GLU A 549 5.37 -17.40 -16.61
CA GLU A 549 5.20 -17.14 -15.18
C GLU A 549 4.50 -18.33 -14.51
N GLY A 550 4.95 -18.66 -13.30
CA GLY A 550 4.37 -19.69 -12.45
C GLY A 550 4.20 -19.20 -11.02
N THR A 551 3.05 -19.49 -10.41
CA THR A 551 2.78 -19.27 -8.98
C THR A 551 2.52 -20.60 -8.31
N ASN A 552 3.05 -20.82 -7.11
CA ASN A 552 2.97 -22.10 -6.39
C ASN A 552 3.39 -23.28 -7.29
N ILE A 553 4.57 -23.22 -7.90
CA ILE A 553 5.01 -24.13 -8.98
C ILE A 553 5.10 -25.61 -8.55
N PHE A 554 5.28 -25.87 -7.25
CA PHE A 554 5.27 -27.23 -6.69
C PHE A 554 3.88 -27.71 -6.26
N ASN A 555 2.84 -26.89 -6.48
CA ASN A 555 1.45 -27.18 -6.11
C ASN A 555 1.29 -27.57 -4.64
N GLN A 556 1.95 -26.83 -3.76
CA GLN A 556 1.85 -27.01 -2.32
C GLN A 556 0.38 -26.82 -1.90
N ASN A 557 -0.17 -27.79 -1.16
CA ASN A 557 -1.44 -27.62 -0.49
C ASN A 557 -1.21 -26.89 0.84
N TYR A 558 -1.94 -25.80 1.05
CA TYR A 558 -1.79 -24.97 2.25
C TYR A 558 -3.09 -24.22 2.52
N TYR A 559 -3.14 -23.57 3.67
CA TYR A 559 -4.23 -22.65 4.04
C TYR A 559 -3.65 -21.24 4.05
N GLU A 560 -4.37 -20.28 3.47
CA GLU A 560 -4.00 -18.87 3.50
C GLU A 560 -4.41 -18.25 4.84
N MET A 561 -5.62 -18.60 5.30
CA MET A 561 -6.20 -18.25 6.60
C MET A 561 -6.83 -19.50 7.23
N VAL A 562 -7.26 -19.44 8.49
CA VAL A 562 -7.87 -20.59 9.21
C VAL A 562 -8.92 -21.34 8.40
N GLU A 563 -9.82 -20.63 7.71
CA GLU A 563 -10.92 -21.23 6.92
C GLU A 563 -10.72 -21.15 5.40
N ILE A 564 -9.64 -20.52 4.92
CA ILE A 564 -9.45 -20.25 3.50
C ILE A 564 -8.27 -21.08 2.99
N LYS A 565 -8.57 -22.05 2.13
CA LYS A 565 -7.57 -22.84 1.43
C LYS A 565 -6.74 -21.93 0.52
N GLY A 566 -5.43 -22.12 0.49
CA GLY A 566 -4.52 -21.41 -0.40
C GLY A 566 -4.74 -21.77 -1.87
N ASN A 567 -4.23 -20.94 -2.80
CA ASN A 567 -4.42 -21.16 -4.23
C ASN A 567 -3.52 -22.30 -4.76
N SER A 568 -4.03 -23.08 -5.72
CA SER A 568 -3.24 -24.13 -6.36
C SER A 568 -2.14 -23.53 -7.24
N ARG A 569 -1.39 -24.39 -7.92
CA ARG A 569 -0.44 -23.97 -8.96
C ARG A 569 -1.14 -23.24 -10.11
N TRP A 570 -0.49 -22.20 -10.62
CA TRP A 570 -0.87 -21.48 -11.84
C TRP A 570 0.33 -21.28 -12.74
N TYR A 571 0.15 -21.52 -14.04
CA TYR A 571 1.09 -21.13 -15.08
C TYR A 571 0.41 -20.24 -16.12
N LYS A 572 1.18 -19.29 -16.64
CA LYS A 572 0.82 -18.50 -17.83
C LYS A 572 2.03 -18.25 -18.71
N ILE A 573 1.76 -18.04 -19.98
CA ILE A 573 2.74 -17.62 -20.99
C ILE A 573 2.26 -16.32 -21.62
N GLY A 574 3.19 -15.49 -22.06
CA GLY A 574 2.81 -14.23 -22.68
C GLY A 574 3.93 -13.53 -23.41
N VAL A 575 3.55 -12.44 -24.06
CA VAL A 575 4.43 -11.55 -24.81
C VAL A 575 4.26 -10.13 -24.32
N LYS A 576 5.35 -9.37 -24.38
CA LYS A 576 5.39 -7.94 -24.12
C LYS A 576 6.09 -7.25 -25.29
N VAL A 577 5.45 -6.22 -25.82
CA VAL A 577 5.96 -5.42 -26.94
C VAL A 577 6.12 -3.98 -26.50
N ASN A 578 7.25 -3.36 -26.81
CA ASN A 578 7.50 -1.94 -26.55
C ASN A 578 7.81 -1.23 -27.88
N PHE A 579 7.02 -0.23 -28.26
CA PHE A 579 7.25 0.64 -29.41
C PHE A 579 7.73 2.01 -28.96
#